data_AF-A0A350PI70-F1
#
_entry.id   AF-A0A350PI70-F1
#
_cell.length_a   1.000
_cell.length_b   1.000
_cell.length_c   1.000
_cell.angle_alpha   90.00
_cell.angle_beta   90.00
_cell.angle_gamma   90.00
#
_symmetry.space_group_name_H-M   'P 1'
#
loop_
_entity.id
_entity.type
_entity.pdbx_description
1 polymer ?
#
loop_
_entity_poly.entity_id
_entity_poly.type
_entity_poly.pdbx_seq_one_letter_code
_entity_poly.pdbx_strand_id
1 'polypeptide(L)' 'MFTTKYSEILEQIDQVDPINYGRTRNFIDGDVSKLSPYISRGVISTKQVM' A
#
# COMPACT_ATOMS: atom_id res chain seq x y z
N MET A 1 12.77 1.94 3.13
CA MET A 1 12.62 1.93 4.61
C MET A 1 11.16 2.16 4.92
N PHE A 2 10.56 1.40 5.83
CA PHE A 2 9.14 1.60 6.19
C PHE A 2 9.03 2.70 7.25
N THR A 3 8.18 3.69 7.00
CA THR A 3 7.86 4.70 8.01
C THR A 3 7.00 4.10 9.11
N THR A 4 7.13 4.64 10.32
CA THR A 4 6.31 4.31 11.49
C THR A 4 5.35 5.43 11.85
N LYS A 5 5.42 6.59 11.17
CA LYS A 5 4.50 7.71 11.41
C LYS A 5 3.18 7.44 10.72
N TYR A 6 2.10 7.50 11.48
CA TYR A 6 0.77 7.19 10.97
C TYR A 6 0.34 8.11 9.81
N SER A 7 0.64 9.42 9.89
CA SER A 7 0.30 10.37 8.82
C SER A 7 0.95 10.03 7.48
N GLU A 8 2.22 9.62 7.50
CA GLU A 8 2.96 9.22 6.29
C GLU A 8 2.47 7.87 5.74
N ILE A 9 1.84 7.03 6.57
CA ILE A 9 1.17 5.79 6.12
C ILE A 9 -0.14 6.14 5.42
N LEU A 10 -0.91 7.10 5.94
CA LEU A 10 -2.13 7.56 5.29
C LEU A 10 -1.85 8.18 3.92
N GLU A 11 -0.83 9.05 3.83
CA GLU A 11 -0.40 9.60 2.53
C GLU A 11 -0.01 8.50 1.54
N GLN A 12 0.66 7.43 1.99
CA GLN A 12 0.98 6.30 1.12
C GLN A 12 -0.26 5.58 0.60
N ILE A 13 -1.35 5.50 1.37
CA ILE A 13 -2.63 4.93 0.89
C ILE A 13 -3.18 5.81 -0.23
N ASP A 14 -3.19 7.13 -0.05
CA ASP A 14 -3.73 8.09 -1.02
C ASP A 14 -2.91 8.13 -2.33
N GLN A 15 -1.62 7.77 -2.27
CA GLN A 15 -0.74 7.71 -3.43
C GLN A 15 -0.79 6.35 -4.16
N VAL A 16 -1.54 5.36 -3.69
CA VAL A 16 -1.70 4.09 -4.41
C VAL A 16 -2.47 4.33 -5.70
N ASP A 17 -1.92 3.86 -6.82
CA ASP A 17 -2.66 3.77 -8.09
C ASP A 17 -3.22 2.33 -8.25
N PRO A 18 -4.49 2.08 -7.87
CA PRO A 18 -5.08 0.74 -7.93
C PRO A 18 -5.23 0.24 -9.38
N ILE A 19 -5.35 1.15 -10.35
CA ILE A 19 -5.52 0.78 -11.76
C ILE A 19 -4.20 0.26 -12.30
N ASN A 20 -3.10 0.98 -12.08
CA ASN A 20 -1.78 0.54 -12.51
C ASN A 20 -1.35 -0.73 -11.77
N TYR A 21 -1.52 -0.76 -10.44
CA TYR A 21 -1.27 -1.95 -9.63
C TYR A 21 -2.02 -3.18 -10.16
N GLY A 22 -3.31 -3.05 -10.46
CA GLY A 22 -4.12 -4.15 -11.01
C GLY A 22 -3.60 -4.65 -12.36
N ARG A 23 -3.10 -3.75 -13.22
CA ARG A 23 -2.56 -4.10 -14.55
C ARG A 23 -1.21 -4.80 -14.47
N THR A 24 -0.37 -4.45 -13.50
CA THR A 24 1.02 -4.94 -13.41
C THR A 24 1.26 -5.93 -12.27
N ARG A 25 0.25 -6.28 -11.46
CA ARG A 25 0.38 -7.06 -10.21
C ARG A 25 1.22 -8.35 -10.30
N ASN A 26 1.29 -8.96 -11.48
CA ASN A 26 1.98 -10.23 -11.71
C ASN A 26 3.27 -10.08 -12.53
N PHE A 27 3.73 -8.86 -12.78
CA PHE A 27 4.99 -8.61 -13.50
C PHE A 27 6.15 -8.61 -12.51
N ILE A 28 7.33 -9.05 -12.97
CA ILE A 28 8.55 -9.09 -12.15
C ILE A 28 8.94 -7.68 -11.68
N ASP A 29 8.68 -6.69 -12.53
CA ASP A 29 8.92 -5.26 -12.35
C ASP A 29 7.61 -4.46 -12.19
N GLY A 30 6.52 -5.14 -11.83
CA GLY A 30 5.21 -4.52 -11.65
C GLY A 30 5.14 -3.60 -10.44
N ASP A 31 4.16 -2.70 -10.47
CA ASP A 31 3.91 -1.77 -9.38
C ASP A 31 3.50 -2.47 -8.07
N VAL A 32 3.87 -1.88 -6.94
CA VAL A 32 3.64 -2.44 -5.60
C VAL A 32 3.21 -1.35 -4.61
N SER A 33 2.12 -1.57 -3.88
CA SER A 33 1.58 -0.59 -2.92
C SER A 33 2.43 -0.42 -1.65
N LYS A 34 3.29 -1.40 -1.33
CA LYS A 34 4.11 -1.44 -0.10
C LYS A 34 3.30 -1.39 1.22
N LEU A 35 1.99 -1.59 1.18
CA LEU A 35 1.11 -1.52 2.36
C LEU A 35 1.04 -2.83 3.19
N SER A 36 1.56 -3.95 2.67
CA SER A 36 1.46 -5.25 3.35
C SER A 36 2.01 -5.28 4.77
N PRO A 37 3.14 -4.61 5.12
CA PRO A 37 3.64 -4.64 6.49
C PRO A 37 2.73 -3.91 7.47
N TYR A 38 2.01 -2.87 7.02
CA TYR A 38 1.08 -2.11 7.85
C TYR A 38 -0.21 -2.88 8.09
N ILE A 39 -0.72 -3.57 7.05
CA ILE A 39 -1.92 -4.42 7.14
C ILE A 39 -1.65 -5.64 8.03
N SER A 40 -0.55 -6.37 7.79
CA SER A 40 -0.21 -7.58 8.56
C SER A 40 0.06 -7.32 10.04
N ARG A 41 0.38 -6.07 10.41
CA ARG A 41 0.61 -5.65 11.81
C ARG A 41 -0.59 -4.92 12.43
N GLY A 42 -1.70 -4.77 11.70
CA GLY A 42 -2.91 -4.11 12.20
C GLY A 42 -2.78 -2.60 12.38
N VAL A 43 -1.80 -1.96 11.75
CA VAL A 43 -1.63 -0.49 11.77
C VAL A 43 -2.72 0.18 10.94
N ILE A 44 -3.09 -0.44 9.83
CA ILE A 44 -4.21 -0.07 8.96
C ILE A 44 -5.01 -1.33 8.63
N SER A 45 -6.31 -1.17 8.41
CA SER A 45 -7.19 -2.25 7.97
C SER A 45 -7.37 -2.25 6.45
N THR A 46 -7.72 -3.39 5.87
CA THR A 46 -8.03 -3.47 4.44
C THR A 46 -9.22 -2.57 4.05
N LYS A 47 -10.16 -2.32 4.97
CA LYS A 47 -11.28 -1.39 4.77
C LYS A 47 -10.83 0.05 4.54
N GLN A 48 -9.64 0.43 5.01
CA GLN A 48 -9.09 1.78 4.79
C GLN A 48 -8.38 1.91 3.45
N VAL A 49 -8.10 0.80 2.77
CA VAL A 49 -7.39 0.75 1.48
C VAL A 49 -8.36 0.50 0.32
N MET A 50 -9.55 -0.02 0.62
CA MET A 50 -10.60 -0.34 -0.36
C MET A 50 -11.46 0.87 -0.71
#